data_AF-W4VM51-F1
#
_entry.id   AF-W4VM51-F1
#
_cell.length_a   1.000
_cell.length_b   1.000
_cell.length_c   1.000
_cell.angle_alpha   90.00
_cell.angle_beta   90.00
_cell.angle_gamma   90.00
#
_symmetry.space_group_name_H-M   'P 1'
#
loop_
_entity.id
_entity.type
_entity.pdbx_description
1 polymer ?
#
loop_
_entity_poly.entity_id
_entity_poly.type
_entity_poly.pdbx_seq_one_letter_code
_entity_poly.pdbx_strand_id
1 'polypeptide(L)'
;MQISAGLFGVRDEDGNFSQVCHTNTCPVGVATTDKKLQEALAIDEKKYRAANYLVTLRQDLFNLAAVAGLDSPTKFTREHIVYHSMFKEYVKREEKIES
;
A
#
# COMPACT_ATOMS: atom_id res chain seq x y z
N MET A 1 -19.71 10.04 -14.34
CA MET A 1 -18.59 10.26 -13.41
C MET A 1 -17.41 9.44 -13.91
N GLN A 2 -16.67 9.98 -14.88
CA GLN A 2 -15.48 9.33 -15.44
C GLN A 2 -14.29 9.71 -14.57
N ILE A 3 -13.74 8.75 -13.84
CA ILE A 3 -12.43 8.89 -13.20
C ILE A 3 -11.43 8.72 -14.33
N SER A 4 -10.90 9.83 -14.83
CA SER A 4 -9.92 9.86 -15.91
C SER A 4 -8.72 8.99 -15.56
N ALA A 5 -8.38 8.08 -16.48
CA ALA A 5 -7.16 7.29 -16.50
C ALA A 5 -5.94 8.20 -16.72
N GLY A 6 -5.56 8.97 -15.70
CA GLY A 6 -4.25 9.59 -15.56
C GLY A 6 -3.39 8.66 -14.71
N LEU A 7 -2.45 7.99 -15.35
CA LEU A 7 -1.70 6.86 -14.84
C LEU A 7 -0.92 7.20 -13.56
N PHE A 8 -1.18 6.41 -12.52
CA PHE A 8 -0.34 6.06 -11.38
C PHE A 8 1.13 6.56 -11.39
N GLY A 9 1.42 7.63 -10.62
CA GLY A 9 2.77 7.99 -10.14
C GLY A 9 3.72 8.51 -11.22
N VAL A 10 4.63 9.42 -10.85
CA VAL A 10 5.74 9.76 -11.76
C VAL A 10 6.65 8.55 -11.84
N ARG A 11 6.58 7.92 -13.01
CA ARG A 11 7.47 6.86 -13.43
C ARG A 11 8.70 7.46 -14.09
N ASP A 12 9.83 6.85 -13.82
CA ASP A 12 11.08 7.10 -14.54
C ASP A 12 10.98 6.55 -15.98
N GLU A 13 12.00 6.78 -16.79
CA GLU A 13 12.11 6.24 -18.16
C GLU A 13 11.99 4.71 -18.22
N ASP A 14 12.39 4.02 -17.15
CA ASP A 14 12.26 2.57 -16.96
C ASP A 14 10.89 2.11 -16.42
N GLY A 15 9.94 3.04 -16.20
CA GLY A 15 8.62 2.72 -15.67
C GLY A 15 8.56 2.50 -14.14
N ASN A 16 9.67 2.71 -13.43
CA ASN A 16 9.79 2.58 -11.98
C ASN A 16 9.42 3.88 -11.26
N PHE A 17 9.08 3.84 -9.96
CA PHE A 17 9.01 5.08 -9.18
C PHE A 17 10.38 5.77 -9.18
N SER A 18 10.39 7.10 -9.30
CA SER A 18 11.62 7.89 -9.49
C SER A 18 12.73 7.69 -8.44
N GLN A 19 12.47 7.12 -7.24
CA GLN A 19 13.47 6.76 -6.20
C GLN A 19 14.45 7.88 -5.76
N VAL A 20 14.27 9.12 -6.21
CA VAL A 20 15.11 10.30 -5.91
C VAL A 20 14.70 11.04 -4.64
N CYS A 21 14.07 10.37 -3.67
CA CYS A 21 13.51 11.05 -2.50
C CYS A 21 14.58 11.79 -1.67
N HIS A 22 15.82 11.26 -1.63
CA HIS A 22 16.92 11.81 -0.84
C HIS A 22 17.64 13.01 -1.49
N THR A 23 17.42 13.25 -2.78
CA THR A 23 18.09 14.32 -3.54
C THR A 23 17.35 15.66 -3.48
N ASN A 24 16.20 15.71 -2.78
CA ASN A 24 15.32 16.89 -2.71
C ASN A 24 14.71 17.30 -4.07
N THR A 25 14.84 16.50 -5.12
CA THR A 25 14.37 16.81 -6.49
C THR A 25 13.18 15.94 -6.91
N CYS A 26 12.29 15.63 -5.96
CA CYS A 26 11.12 14.81 -6.21
C CYS A 26 10.19 15.46 -7.27
N PRO A 27 9.95 14.81 -8.43
CA PRO A 27 9.21 15.42 -9.53
C PRO A 27 7.71 15.60 -9.25
N VAL A 28 7.16 14.90 -8.26
CA VAL A 28 5.75 15.01 -7.85
C VAL A 28 5.49 15.99 -6.71
N GLY A 29 6.55 16.64 -6.20
CA GLY A 29 6.43 17.61 -5.11
C GLY A 29 6.16 16.99 -3.73
N VAL A 30 6.37 15.69 -3.54
CA VAL A 30 6.11 15.00 -2.25
C VAL A 30 7.30 15.14 -1.30
N ALA A 31 8.49 14.72 -1.74
CA ALA A 31 9.71 14.74 -0.94
C ALA A 31 10.66 15.85 -1.43
N THR A 32 10.23 17.11 -1.26
CA THR A 32 11.05 18.28 -1.62
C THR A 32 10.73 19.49 -0.73
N THR A 33 11.74 20.30 -0.43
CA THR A 33 11.62 21.60 0.24
C THR A 33 11.57 22.78 -0.72
N ASP A 34 11.79 22.56 -2.03
CA ASP A 34 11.69 23.60 -3.05
C ASP A 34 10.22 23.91 -3.34
N LYS A 35 9.83 25.18 -3.14
CA LYS A 35 8.47 25.67 -3.39
C LYS A 35 8.01 25.42 -4.83
N LYS A 36 8.90 25.54 -5.81
CA LYS A 36 8.56 25.31 -7.23
C LYS A 36 8.21 23.85 -7.50
N LEU A 37 8.93 22.92 -6.89
CA LEU A 37 8.65 21.48 -7.04
C LEU A 37 7.41 21.07 -6.24
N GLN A 38 7.13 21.72 -5.11
CA GLN A 38 5.91 21.48 -4.32
C GLN A 38 4.63 21.83 -5.09
N GLU A 39 4.66 22.77 -6.04
CA GLU A 39 3.51 23.11 -6.89
C GLU A 39 3.03 21.92 -7.75
N ALA A 40 3.91 20.95 -8.04
CA ALA A 40 3.52 19.70 -8.71
C ALA A 40 2.60 18.80 -7.85
N LEU A 41 2.47 19.09 -6.55
CA LEU A 41 1.53 18.43 -5.66
C LEU A 41 0.12 19.03 -5.80
N ALA A 42 -0.68 18.49 -6.73
CA ALA A 42 -2.10 18.84 -6.86
C ALA A 42 -2.94 18.34 -5.66
N ILE A 43 -2.99 19.11 -4.57
CA ILE A 43 -3.66 18.73 -3.31
C ILE A 43 -5.15 18.47 -3.52
N ASP A 44 -5.83 19.33 -4.28
CA ASP A 44 -7.28 19.24 -4.46
C ASP A 44 -7.76 17.96 -5.13
N GLU A 45 -6.91 17.35 -5.96
CA GLU A 45 -7.19 16.06 -6.56
C GLU A 45 -6.66 14.91 -5.68
N LYS A 46 -5.39 15.00 -5.25
CA LYS A 46 -4.70 13.91 -4.55
C LYS A 46 -5.32 13.58 -3.18
N LYS A 47 -6.00 14.56 -2.54
CA LYS A 47 -6.75 14.32 -1.28
C LYS A 47 -7.85 13.27 -1.43
N TYR A 48 -8.59 13.30 -2.54
CA TYR A 48 -9.65 12.32 -2.81
C TYR A 48 -9.06 10.94 -3.10
N ARG A 49 -7.90 10.86 -3.75
CA ARG A 49 -7.20 9.59 -3.97
C ARG A 49 -6.79 8.93 -2.65
N ALA A 50 -6.25 9.72 -1.72
CA ALA A 50 -5.89 9.22 -0.39
C ALA A 50 -7.14 8.76 0.40
N ALA A 51 -8.22 9.54 0.36
CA ALA A 51 -9.47 9.17 1.02
C ALA A 51 -10.07 7.89 0.44
N ASN A 52 -10.15 7.78 -0.89
CA ASN A 52 -10.66 6.58 -1.56
C ASN A 52 -9.81 5.35 -1.24
N TYR A 53 -8.48 5.49 -1.22
CA TYR A 53 -7.58 4.40 -0.80
C TYR A 53 -7.91 3.91 0.61
N LEU A 54 -8.09 4.82 1.58
CA LEU A 54 -8.42 4.46 2.96
C LEU A 54 -9.81 3.79 3.09
N VAL A 55 -10.80 4.26 2.34
CA VAL A 55 -12.15 3.68 2.33
C VAL A 55 -12.12 2.24 1.80
N THR A 56 -11.47 2.04 0.64
CA THR A 56 -11.35 0.71 0.03
C THR A 56 -10.52 -0.23 0.91
N LEU A 57 -9.37 0.23 1.43
CA LEU A 57 -8.51 -0.57 2.30
C LEU A 57 -9.24 -1.04 3.56
N ARG A 58 -10.08 -0.17 4.16
CA ARG A 58 -10.91 -0.56 5.30
C ARG A 58 -11.88 -1.67 4.90
N GLN A 59 -12.61 -1.50 3.79
CA GLN A 59 -13.58 -2.49 3.32
C GLN A 59 -12.91 -3.85 3.07
N ASP A 60 -11.77 -3.85 2.39
CA ASP A 60 -11.01 -5.06 2.07
C ASP A 60 -10.52 -5.77 3.33
N LEU A 61 -10.07 -5.01 4.33
CA LEU A 61 -9.62 -5.57 5.60
C LEU A 61 -10.76 -6.26 6.37
N PHE A 62 -11.97 -5.69 6.36
CA PHE A 62 -13.16 -6.33 6.93
C PHE A 62 -13.60 -7.56 6.13
N ASN A 63 -13.52 -7.52 4.81
CA ASN A 63 -13.80 -8.67 3.95
C ASN A 63 -12.86 -9.84 4.28
N LEU A 64 -11.56 -9.56 4.44
CA LEU A 64 -10.57 -10.57 4.85
C LEU A 64 -10.88 -11.15 6.24
N ALA A 65 -11.26 -10.30 7.20
CA ALA A 65 -11.66 -10.76 8.53
C ALA A 65 -12.87 -11.70 8.46
N ALA A 66 -13.89 -11.36 7.68
CA ALA A 66 -15.06 -12.20 7.49
C ALA A 66 -14.72 -13.57 6.86
N VAL A 67 -13.82 -13.60 5.87
CA VAL A 67 -13.33 -14.85 5.25
C VAL A 67 -12.57 -15.71 6.26
N ALA A 68 -11.83 -15.08 7.18
CA ALA A 68 -11.14 -15.77 8.27
C ALA A 68 -12.09 -16.19 9.42
N GLY A 69 -13.39 -15.88 9.36
CA GLY A 69 -14.37 -16.18 10.40
C GLY A 69 -14.33 -15.22 11.60
N LEU A 70 -13.82 -13.99 11.41
CA LEU A 70 -13.66 -12.98 12.45
C LEU A 70 -14.63 -11.80 12.24
N ASP A 71 -15.25 -11.33 13.32
CA ASP A 71 -16.16 -10.16 13.26
C ASP A 71 -15.43 -8.81 13.13
N SER A 72 -14.13 -8.79 13.44
CA SER A 72 -13.31 -7.57 13.38
C SER A 72 -11.88 -7.93 12.98
N PRO A 73 -11.24 -7.13 12.11
CA PRO A 73 -9.84 -7.32 11.75
C PRO A 73 -8.87 -7.13 12.92
N THR A 74 -9.30 -6.53 14.03
CA THR A 74 -8.47 -6.46 15.25
C THR A 74 -8.28 -7.81 15.94
N LYS A 75 -9.08 -8.83 15.57
CA LYS A 75 -9.02 -10.19 16.14
C LYS A 75 -8.04 -11.10 15.40
N PHE A 76 -7.31 -10.61 14.40
CA PHE A 76 -6.28 -11.42 13.73
C PHE A 76 -5.18 -11.81 14.71
N THR A 77 -5.12 -13.11 15.00
CA THR A 77 -4.01 -13.75 15.73
C THR A 77 -3.08 -14.45 14.75
N ARG A 78 -1.92 -14.92 15.25
CA ARG A 78 -0.93 -15.65 14.44
C ARG A 78 -1.47 -16.94 13.83
N GLU A 79 -2.51 -17.53 14.41
CA GLU A 79 -3.17 -18.75 13.93
C GLU A 79 -3.81 -18.57 12.55
N HIS A 80 -4.19 -17.34 12.19
CA HIS A 80 -4.80 -17.01 10.90
C HIS A 80 -3.77 -16.82 9.78
N ILE A 81 -2.47 -16.91 10.07
CA ILE A 81 -1.39 -16.66 9.10
C ILE A 81 -0.80 -17.98 8.64
N VAL A 82 -0.87 -18.22 7.33
CA VAL A 82 -0.24 -19.38 6.68
C VAL A 82 0.97 -18.91 5.87
N TYR A 83 2.11 -19.55 6.06
CA TYR A 83 3.33 -19.26 5.31
C TYR A 83 3.46 -20.25 4.16
N HIS A 84 3.54 -19.74 2.93
CA HIS A 84 3.93 -20.54 1.77
C HIS A 84 5.32 -20.11 1.33
N SER A 85 6.27 -21.05 1.32
CA SER A 85 7.62 -20.87 0.81
C SER A 85 7.80 -21.81 -0.37
N MET A 86 8.47 -21.34 -1.43
CA MET A 86 8.79 -22.12 -2.63
C MET A 86 9.56 -23.42 -2.33
N PHE A 87 10.10 -23.58 -1.11
CA PHE A 87 10.92 -24.72 -0.68
C PHE A 87 10.31 -25.57 0.45
N LYS A 88 9.09 -25.27 0.92
CA LYS A 88 8.43 -26.05 1.98
C LYS A 88 6.91 -26.12 1.77
N GLU A 89 6.36 -27.33 1.95
CA GLU A 89 4.93 -27.55 2.11
C GLU A 89 4.37 -26.69 3.27
N TYR A 90 3.05 -26.51 3.29
CA TYR A 90 2.34 -25.66 4.26
C TYR A 90 2.68 -26.04 5.71
N VAL A 91 3.48 -25.21 6.39
CA VAL A 91 3.82 -25.41 7.82
C VAL A 91 3.07 -24.36 8.65
N LYS A 92 2.23 -24.81 9.58
CA LYS A 92 1.74 -23.95 10.67
C LYS A 92 2.90 -23.69 11.62
N ARG A 93 3.15 -22.41 11.95
CA ARG A 93 4.35 -21.97 12.69
C ARG A 93 4.49 -22.59 14.09
N GLU A 94 3.43 -23.13 14.68
CA GLU A 94 3.45 -23.80 15.99
C GLU A 94 4.44 -24.97 16.04
N GLU A 95 4.79 -25.57 14.90
CA GLU A 95 5.79 -26.65 14.82
C GLU A 95 7.25 -26.16 14.76
N LYS A 96 7.52 -24.83 14.73
CA LYS A 96 8.89 -24.28 14.57
C LYS A 96 9.51 -23.73 15.87
N ILE A 97 8.83 -23.81 17.02
CA ILE A 97 9.37 -23.31 18.30
C ILE A 97 10.04 -24.43 19.13
N GLU A 98 9.91 -25.70 18.72
CA GLU A 98 10.50 -26.87 19.42
C GLU A 98 11.61 -27.60 18.62
N SER A 99 12.41 -26.87 17.83
CA SER A 99 13.65 -27.42 17.23
C SER A 99 14.84 -26.50 17.39
#